data_AF-A0A6A9QH63-F1
#
_entry.id   AF-A0A6A9QH63-F1
#
_cell.length_a   1.000
_cell.length_b   1.000
_cell.length_c   1.000
_cell.angle_alpha   90.00
_cell.angle_beta   90.00
_cell.angle_gamma   90.00
#
_symmetry.space_group_name_H-M   'P 1'
#
loop_
_entity.id
_entity.type
_entity.pdbx_description
1 polymer ?
#
loop_
_entity_poly.entity_id
_entity_poly.type
_entity_poly.pdbx_seq_one_letter_code
_entity_poly.pdbx_strand_id
1 'polypeptide(L)'
;MNKTFQGVYVNPYQLGMQLEAWLAGKGYKTQILQTGNYVVVQAKKEGVLRTIFGADRAFTVRLYGGQGFLQVDVGMSNWLKAGEITEDVVAAMVFMPLAAVEGVEEIYNVKIEHDIMKEIERLVNQSTFQPTFNQPMFQPIIQQPVMLPMQEKICKACGYRNPLNARFCMNCGNPL
;
A
#
# COMPACT_ATOMS: atom_id res chain seq x y z
N MET A 1 -13.86 -0.40 -18.25
CA MET A 1 -12.96 0.67 -18.75
C MET A 1 -11.51 0.19 -18.85
N ASN A 2 -10.81 0.48 -19.95
CA ASN A 2 -9.37 0.22 -20.10
C ASN A 2 -8.62 1.56 -20.31
N LYS A 3 -7.42 1.69 -19.73
CA LYS A 3 -6.53 2.83 -19.97
C LYS A 3 -5.08 2.36 -19.93
N THR A 4 -4.27 2.87 -20.86
CA THR A 4 -2.81 2.70 -20.85
C THR A 4 -2.14 4.02 -20.55
N PHE A 5 -1.29 4.02 -19.52
CA PHE A 5 -0.40 5.11 -19.15
C PHE A 5 0.97 4.86 -19.79
N GLN A 6 1.50 5.85 -20.49
CA GLN A 6 2.81 5.80 -21.15
C GLN A 6 3.81 6.68 -20.39
N GLY A 7 5.09 6.30 -20.42
CA GLY A 7 6.18 7.04 -19.77
C GLY A 7 6.13 7.03 -18.24
N VAL A 8 5.39 6.10 -17.64
CA VAL A 8 5.25 5.99 -16.18
C VAL A 8 6.24 4.97 -15.62
N TYR A 9 6.69 5.22 -14.39
CA TYR A 9 7.62 4.36 -13.66
C TYR A 9 6.98 4.03 -12.32
N VAL A 10 6.21 2.94 -12.28
CA VAL A 10 5.44 2.54 -11.11
C VAL A 10 5.68 1.08 -10.78
N ASN A 11 5.53 0.72 -9.51
CA ASN A 11 5.45 -0.67 -9.09
C ASN A 11 3.96 -1.08 -9.04
N PRO A 12 3.47 -1.98 -9.91
CA PRO A 12 2.05 -2.35 -9.96
C PRO A 12 1.53 -2.95 -8.66
N TYR A 13 2.37 -3.69 -7.93
CA TYR A 13 1.96 -4.30 -6.66
C TYR A 13 1.76 -3.23 -5.58
N GLN A 14 2.70 -2.29 -5.45
CA GLN A 14 2.56 -1.17 -4.51
C GLN A 14 1.37 -0.27 -4.87
N LEU A 15 1.13 -0.03 -6.16
CA LEU A 15 -0.05 0.71 -6.61
C LEU A 15 -1.34 -0.04 -6.26
N GLY A 16 -1.36 -1.36 -6.46
CA GLY A 16 -2.46 -2.24 -6.07
C GLY A 16 -2.76 -2.19 -4.58
N MET A 17 -1.73 -2.23 -3.71
CA MET A 17 -1.91 -2.12 -2.25
C MET A 17 -2.52 -0.77 -1.83
N GLN A 18 -2.10 0.33 -2.45
CA GLN A 18 -2.64 1.66 -2.15
C GLN A 18 -4.09 1.78 -2.61
N LEU A 19 -4.40 1.24 -3.79
CA LEU A 19 -5.77 1.18 -4.31
C LEU A 19 -6.67 0.29 -3.43
N GLU A 20 -6.16 -0.86 -2.97
CA GLU A 20 -6.86 -1.74 -2.04
C GLU A 20 -7.22 -1.00 -0.76
N ALA A 21 -6.26 -0.31 -0.14
CA ALA A 21 -6.50 0.46 1.08
C ALA A 21 -7.57 1.55 0.90
N TRP A 22 -7.57 2.23 -0.24
CA TRP A 22 -8.60 3.23 -0.59
C TRP A 22 -9.98 2.59 -0.74
N LEU A 23 -10.08 1.44 -1.42
CA LEU A 23 -11.33 0.68 -1.56
C LEU A 23 -11.83 0.17 -0.21
N ALA A 24 -10.95 -0.39 0.63
CA ALA A 24 -11.29 -0.83 1.98
C ALA A 24 -11.83 0.32 2.84
N GLY A 25 -11.21 1.51 2.76
CA GLY A 25 -11.68 2.73 3.43
C GLY A 25 -13.07 3.20 2.99
N LYS A 26 -13.52 2.82 1.77
CA LYS A 26 -14.90 3.03 1.28
C LYS A 26 -15.87 1.92 1.72
N GLY A 27 -15.46 1.04 2.62
CA GLY A 27 -16.29 -0.03 3.19
C GLY A 27 -16.46 -1.25 2.28
N TYR A 28 -15.54 -1.48 1.34
CA TYR A 28 -15.54 -2.70 0.53
C TYR A 28 -14.73 -3.79 1.24
N LYS A 29 -15.12 -5.05 1.00
CA LYS A 29 -14.22 -6.17 1.26
C LYS A 29 -13.32 -6.35 0.06
N THR A 30 -12.03 -6.34 0.29
CA THR A 30 -11.03 -6.30 -0.78
C THR A 30 -10.12 -7.52 -0.76
N GLN A 31 -9.45 -7.76 -1.88
CA GLN A 31 -8.30 -8.64 -1.96
C GLN A 31 -7.36 -8.16 -3.07
N ILE A 32 -6.07 -8.44 -2.90
CA ILE A 32 -5.04 -8.28 -3.91
C ILE A 32 -4.48 -9.65 -4.30
N LEU A 33 -4.36 -9.88 -5.60
CA LEU A 33 -3.83 -11.12 -6.18
C LEU A 33 -2.65 -10.74 -7.07
N GLN A 34 -1.51 -11.42 -6.90
CA GLN A 34 -0.36 -11.27 -7.78
C GLN A 34 -0.12 -12.61 -8.49
N THR A 35 -0.16 -12.60 -9.81
CA THR A 35 0.09 -13.80 -10.63
C THR A 35 0.81 -13.42 -11.91
N GLY A 36 1.94 -14.07 -12.18
CA GLY A 36 2.83 -13.69 -13.27
C GLY A 36 3.16 -12.19 -13.23
N ASN A 37 2.85 -11.50 -14.33
CA ASN A 37 3.05 -10.05 -14.49
C ASN A 37 1.82 -9.21 -14.13
N TYR A 38 0.76 -9.83 -13.62
CA TYR A 38 -0.48 -9.17 -13.29
C TYR A 38 -0.61 -8.93 -11.79
N VAL A 39 -1.14 -7.76 -11.45
CA VAL A 39 -1.66 -7.46 -10.12
C VAL A 39 -3.15 -7.19 -10.27
N VAL A 40 -3.97 -7.95 -9.56
CA VAL A 40 -5.43 -7.81 -9.58
C VAL A 40 -5.89 -7.35 -8.22
N VAL A 41 -6.64 -6.25 -8.16
CA VAL A 41 -7.34 -5.78 -6.98
C VAL A 41 -8.82 -6.03 -7.17
N GLN A 42 -9.45 -6.77 -6.25
CA GLN A 42 -10.90 -6.98 -6.25
C GLN A 42 -11.53 -6.32 -5.04
N ALA A 43 -12.72 -5.75 -5.22
CA ALA A 43 -13.51 -5.16 -4.16
C ALA A 43 -14.98 -5.56 -4.32
N LYS A 44 -15.55 -6.17 -3.27
CA LYS A 44 -16.96 -6.54 -3.22
C LYS A 44 -17.68 -5.77 -2.12
N LYS A 45 -18.92 -5.37 -2.40
CA LYS A 45 -19.83 -4.88 -1.36
C LYS A 45 -20.34 -6.07 -0.53
N GLU A 46 -20.46 -5.88 0.77
CA GLU A 46 -21.12 -6.83 1.67
C GLU A 46 -22.44 -6.23 2.22
N GLY A 47 -23.23 -7.03 2.94
CA GLY A 47 -24.52 -6.59 3.50
C GLY A 47 -25.66 -6.49 2.49
N VAL A 48 -26.57 -5.53 2.67
CA VAL A 48 -27.81 -5.36 1.87
C VAL A 48 -27.52 -5.06 0.38
N LEU A 49 -26.34 -4.53 0.06
CA LEU A 49 -25.91 -4.31 -1.33
C LEU A 49 -25.50 -5.63 -2.03
N ARG A 50 -25.21 -6.71 -1.28
CA ARG A 50 -24.85 -8.04 -1.85
C ARG A 50 -26.01 -8.67 -2.63
N THR A 51 -27.26 -8.44 -2.20
CA THR A 51 -28.45 -8.96 -2.87
C THR A 51 -28.77 -8.23 -4.19
N ILE A 52 -28.18 -7.06 -4.40
CA ILE A 52 -28.42 -6.16 -5.52
C ILE A 52 -27.41 -6.42 -6.65
N PHE A 53 -26.12 -6.57 -6.31
CA PHE A 53 -25.05 -6.76 -7.29
C PHE A 53 -24.79 -8.22 -7.68
N GLY A 54 -25.52 -9.17 -7.10
CA GLY A 54 -25.23 -10.59 -7.21
C GLY A 54 -24.12 -11.02 -6.24
N ALA A 55 -24.31 -12.19 -5.62
CA ALA A 55 -23.55 -12.60 -4.44
C ALA A 55 -22.03 -12.75 -4.66
N ASP A 56 -21.61 -12.92 -5.91
CA ASP A 56 -20.24 -13.24 -6.31
C ASP A 56 -19.60 -12.16 -7.21
N ARG A 57 -20.25 -11.00 -7.38
CA ARG A 57 -19.66 -9.93 -8.20
C ARG A 57 -18.66 -9.08 -7.43
N ALA A 58 -17.59 -8.71 -8.11
CA ALA A 58 -16.53 -7.85 -7.63
C ALA A 58 -16.24 -6.74 -8.65
N PHE A 59 -16.02 -5.53 -8.14
CA PHE A 59 -15.23 -4.56 -8.89
C PHE A 59 -13.81 -5.10 -8.97
N THR A 60 -13.26 -5.16 -10.18
CA THR A 60 -11.95 -5.74 -10.42
C THR A 60 -11.10 -4.74 -11.20
N VAL A 61 -9.87 -4.59 -10.74
CA VAL A 61 -8.83 -3.80 -11.39
C VAL A 61 -7.67 -4.71 -11.69
N ARG A 62 -7.29 -4.85 -12.96
CA ARG A 62 -6.09 -5.57 -13.36
C ARG A 62 -5.04 -4.57 -13.84
N LEU A 63 -3.87 -4.68 -13.24
CA LEU A 63 -2.69 -3.87 -13.50
C LEU A 63 -1.63 -4.74 -14.17
N TYR A 64 -1.04 -4.24 -15.24
CA TYR A 64 0.02 -4.90 -15.98
C TYR A 64 1.06 -3.87 -16.45
N GLY A 65 2.35 -4.23 -16.42
CA GLY A 65 3.46 -3.35 -16.81
C GLY A 65 4.26 -2.86 -15.60
N GLY A 66 4.69 -1.60 -15.63
CA GLY A 66 5.39 -0.93 -14.52
C GLY A 66 6.40 0.11 -15.00
N GLN A 67 7.37 -0.32 -15.79
CA GLN A 67 8.42 0.55 -16.33
C GLN A 67 8.09 0.98 -17.76
N GLY A 68 8.04 2.29 -17.99
CA GLY A 68 7.75 2.87 -19.30
C GLY A 68 6.27 2.81 -19.69
N PHE A 69 5.48 1.87 -19.17
CA PHE A 69 4.03 1.86 -19.33
C PHE A 69 3.32 1.15 -18.17
N LEU A 70 2.06 1.50 -17.95
CA LEU A 70 1.12 0.77 -17.09
C LEU A 70 -0.20 0.61 -17.84
N GLN A 71 -0.66 -0.62 -18.02
CA GLN A 71 -2.00 -0.92 -18.51
C GLN A 71 -2.92 -1.22 -17.32
N VAL A 72 -4.12 -0.63 -17.37
CA VAL A 72 -5.14 -0.72 -16.33
C VAL A 72 -6.46 -1.11 -16.96
N ASP A 73 -6.99 -2.27 -16.56
CA ASP A 73 -8.35 -2.70 -16.84
C ASP A 73 -9.20 -2.57 -15.58
N VAL A 74 -10.32 -1.87 -15.65
CA VAL A 74 -11.30 -1.71 -14.57
C VAL A 74 -12.65 -2.24 -15.07
N GLY A 75 -13.37 -3.00 -14.25
CA GLY A 75 -14.72 -3.44 -14.59
C GLY A 75 -15.30 -4.37 -13.53
N MET A 76 -16.34 -5.13 -13.92
CA MET A 76 -16.90 -6.18 -13.06
C MET A 76 -16.49 -7.57 -13.52
N SER A 77 -16.15 -8.42 -12.56
CA SER A 77 -15.94 -9.85 -12.76
C SER A 77 -16.41 -10.65 -11.55
N ASN A 78 -16.30 -11.98 -11.62
CA ASN A 78 -16.55 -12.82 -10.46
C ASN A 78 -15.42 -12.65 -9.43
N TRP A 79 -15.79 -12.69 -8.16
CA TRP A 79 -14.83 -12.76 -7.06
C TRP A 79 -14.03 -14.06 -7.15
N LEU A 80 -12.72 -13.95 -7.31
CA LEU A 80 -11.86 -15.13 -7.40
C LEU A 80 -11.68 -15.76 -6.02
N LYS A 81 -11.85 -17.08 -5.95
CA LYS A 81 -11.60 -17.86 -4.73
C LYS A 81 -10.16 -18.36 -4.72
N ALA A 82 -9.59 -18.59 -3.53
CA ALA A 82 -8.18 -18.93 -3.36
C ALA A 82 -7.67 -20.10 -4.23
N GLY A 83 -8.52 -21.09 -4.53
CA GLY A 83 -8.17 -22.25 -5.37
C GLY A 83 -8.33 -22.04 -6.88
N GLU A 84 -8.87 -20.90 -7.32
CA GLU A 84 -9.15 -20.57 -8.73
C GLU A 84 -8.11 -19.60 -9.32
N ILE A 85 -7.12 -19.18 -8.52
CA ILE A 85 -6.18 -18.13 -8.90
C ILE A 85 -4.99 -18.75 -9.62
N THR A 86 -5.08 -18.76 -10.95
CA THR A 86 -3.98 -19.10 -11.85
C THR A 86 -3.73 -17.94 -12.83
N GLU A 87 -2.56 -17.91 -13.46
CA GLU A 87 -2.23 -16.85 -14.44
C GLU A 87 -3.18 -16.85 -15.64
N ASP A 88 -3.53 -18.03 -16.16
CA ASP A 88 -4.47 -18.20 -17.27
C ASP A 88 -5.89 -17.71 -16.91
N VAL A 89 -6.37 -17.97 -15.70
CA VAL A 89 -7.67 -17.47 -15.23
C VAL A 89 -7.68 -15.95 -15.13
N VAL A 90 -6.60 -15.34 -14.60
CA VAL A 90 -6.50 -13.88 -14.46
C VAL A 90 -6.35 -13.19 -15.82
N ALA A 91 -5.58 -13.78 -16.74
CA ALA A 91 -5.42 -13.26 -18.10
C ALA A 91 -6.73 -13.37 -18.90
N ALA A 92 -7.42 -14.51 -18.82
CA ALA A 92 -8.68 -14.77 -19.52
C ALA A 92 -9.90 -14.10 -18.86
N MET A 93 -9.73 -13.44 -17.71
CA MET A 93 -10.83 -12.79 -17.01
C MET A 93 -11.52 -11.76 -17.91
N VAL A 94 -12.84 -11.91 -18.03
CA VAL A 94 -13.70 -10.99 -18.77
C VAL A 94 -14.13 -9.85 -17.86
N PHE A 95 -13.82 -8.62 -18.28
CA PHE A 95 -14.22 -7.40 -17.59
C PHE A 95 -15.44 -6.83 -18.28
N MET A 96 -16.61 -7.04 -17.68
CA MET A 96 -17.83 -6.42 -18.19
C MET A 96 -17.81 -4.92 -17.86
N PRO A 97 -18.13 -4.04 -18.83
CA PRO A 97 -18.36 -2.64 -18.54
C PRO A 97 -19.50 -2.51 -17.52
N LEU A 98 -19.31 -1.65 -16.53
CA LEU A 98 -20.33 -1.41 -15.50
C LEU A 98 -21.66 -0.87 -16.05
N ALA A 99 -21.62 -0.19 -17.19
CA ALA A 99 -22.81 0.29 -17.90
C ALA A 99 -23.63 -0.83 -18.58
N ALA A 100 -23.08 -2.03 -18.73
CA ALA A 100 -23.76 -3.17 -19.37
C ALA A 100 -24.50 -4.08 -18.36
N VAL A 101 -24.45 -3.75 -17.06
CA VAL A 101 -25.12 -4.52 -16.01
C VAL A 101 -26.51 -3.93 -15.79
N GLU A 102 -27.51 -4.50 -16.45
CA GLU A 102 -28.92 -4.12 -16.26
C GLU A 102 -29.42 -4.55 -14.87
N GLY A 103 -30.21 -3.69 -14.21
CA GLY A 103 -31.05 -4.10 -13.09
C GLY A 103 -31.00 -3.23 -11.84
N VAL A 104 -29.92 -2.50 -11.54
CA VAL A 104 -29.93 -1.57 -10.39
C VAL A 104 -28.94 -0.41 -10.61
N GLU A 105 -29.46 0.82 -10.58
CA GLU A 105 -28.70 2.08 -10.48
C GLU A 105 -27.49 2.23 -11.43
N GLU A 106 -27.74 2.38 -12.73
CA GLU A 106 -26.71 2.73 -13.75
C GLU A 106 -25.78 3.89 -13.32
N ILE A 107 -26.29 4.82 -12.50
CA ILE A 107 -25.56 6.00 -12.01
C ILE A 107 -24.44 5.64 -11.02
N TYR A 108 -24.64 4.69 -10.10
CA TYR A 108 -23.63 4.36 -9.08
C TYR A 108 -22.49 3.54 -9.68
N ASN A 109 -22.83 2.61 -10.57
CA ASN A 109 -21.88 1.73 -11.26
C ASN A 109 -20.92 2.49 -12.18
N VAL A 110 -21.42 3.45 -12.96
CA VAL A 110 -20.57 4.31 -13.79
C VAL A 110 -19.73 5.26 -12.93
N LYS A 111 -20.25 5.74 -11.79
CA LYS A 111 -19.50 6.63 -10.89
C LYS A 111 -18.29 5.93 -10.26
N ILE A 112 -18.43 4.69 -9.80
CA ILE A 112 -17.33 4.00 -9.13
C ILE A 112 -16.20 3.63 -10.09
N GLU A 113 -16.50 3.27 -11.35
CA GLU A 113 -15.49 3.02 -12.38
C GLU A 113 -14.62 4.27 -12.60
N HIS A 114 -15.26 5.44 -12.72
CA HIS A 114 -14.57 6.72 -12.82
C HIS A 114 -13.78 7.09 -11.56
N ASP A 115 -14.35 6.89 -10.37
CA ASP A 115 -13.65 7.17 -9.11
C ASP A 115 -12.41 6.28 -8.96
N ILE A 116 -12.49 5.00 -9.34
CA ILE A 116 -11.36 4.08 -9.34
C ILE A 116 -10.28 4.58 -10.31
N MET A 117 -10.65 4.92 -11.55
CA MET A 117 -9.65 5.39 -12.51
C MET A 117 -9.02 6.72 -12.11
N LYS A 118 -9.80 7.65 -11.55
CA LYS A 118 -9.27 8.90 -10.98
C LYS A 118 -8.30 8.64 -9.85
N GLU A 119 -8.60 7.68 -8.98
CA GLU A 119 -7.68 7.30 -7.90
C GLU A 119 -6.41 6.67 -8.46
N ILE A 120 -6.51 5.81 -9.48
CA ILE A 120 -5.33 5.25 -10.15
C ILE A 120 -4.51 6.36 -10.81
N GLU A 121 -5.12 7.32 -11.49
CA GLU A 121 -4.43 8.49 -12.03
C GLU A 121 -3.71 9.28 -10.94
N ARG A 122 -4.37 9.52 -9.80
CA ARG A 122 -3.76 10.18 -8.64
C ARG A 122 -2.56 9.39 -8.13
N LEU A 123 -2.69 8.07 -7.97
CA LEU A 123 -1.62 7.17 -7.51
C LEU A 123 -0.46 7.12 -8.49
N VAL A 124 -0.72 6.96 -9.79
CA VAL A 124 0.31 7.00 -10.84
C VAL A 124 1.06 8.32 -10.80
N ASN A 125 0.34 9.45 -10.72
CA ASN A 125 0.94 10.78 -10.66
C ASN A 125 1.70 11.06 -9.36
N GLN A 126 1.39 10.37 -8.27
CA GLN A 126 2.20 10.43 -7.04
C GLN A 126 3.40 9.49 -7.10
N SER A 127 3.26 8.37 -7.79
CA SER A 127 4.31 7.34 -7.93
C SER A 127 5.41 7.78 -8.90
N THR A 128 5.06 8.57 -9.92
CA THR A 128 6.03 9.22 -10.82
C THR A 128 6.89 10.28 -10.10
N PHE A 129 6.58 10.61 -8.85
CA PHE A 129 7.46 11.35 -7.94
C PHE A 129 7.95 10.46 -6.80
N GLN A 130 8.81 9.49 -7.13
CA GLN A 130 9.83 9.05 -6.18
C GLN A 130 11.21 9.00 -6.85
N PRO A 131 11.93 10.13 -6.94
CA PRO A 131 13.18 10.14 -6.22
C PRO A 131 12.81 10.07 -4.73
N THR A 132 13.09 8.96 -4.06
CA THR A 132 13.28 8.97 -2.61
C THR A 132 14.54 9.77 -2.30
N PHE A 133 14.46 11.09 -2.51
CA PHE A 133 15.34 12.12 -1.98
C PHE A 133 14.46 13.12 -1.22
N ASN A 134 13.63 12.59 -0.33
CA ASN A 134 13.20 13.31 0.86
C ASN A 134 13.52 12.45 2.09
N GLN A 135 14.71 11.88 2.10
CA GLN A 135 15.49 12.01 3.32
C GLN A 135 15.96 13.47 3.36
N PRO A 136 15.94 14.17 4.51
CA PRO A 136 16.78 15.35 4.62
C PRO A 136 18.16 14.91 4.15
N MET A 137 18.71 15.64 3.17
CA MET A 137 20.11 15.54 2.79
C MET A 137 20.91 15.68 4.08
N PHE A 138 21.26 14.54 4.69
CA PHE A 138 22.29 14.53 5.69
C PHE A 138 23.54 14.89 4.90
N GLN A 139 23.91 16.16 5.03
CA GLN A 139 25.31 16.56 5.06
C GLN A 139 26.08 15.45 5.77
N PRO A 140 27.32 15.12 5.36
CA PRO A 140 28.13 14.17 6.09
C PRO A 140 28.35 14.70 7.51
N ILE A 141 27.43 14.35 8.39
CA ILE A 141 27.62 14.40 9.82
C ILE A 141 28.70 13.36 10.08
N ILE A 142 29.90 13.87 10.31
CA ILE A 142 30.78 13.27 11.31
C ILE A 142 29.86 12.86 12.46
N GLN A 143 29.61 11.55 12.58
CA GLN A 143 28.72 11.02 13.60
C GLN A 143 29.33 11.36 14.95
N GLN A 144 28.80 12.41 15.58
CA GLN A 144 28.97 12.60 17.01
C GLN A 144 27.71 12.06 17.65
N PRO A 145 27.78 10.94 18.40
CA PRO A 145 26.63 10.46 19.12
C PRO A 145 26.19 11.52 20.13
N VAL A 146 24.96 12.01 19.97
CA VAL A 146 24.34 12.96 20.90
C VAL A 146 23.98 12.18 22.16
N MET A 147 24.89 12.19 23.14
CA MET A 147 24.63 11.66 24.47
C MET A 147 23.68 12.63 25.20
N LEU A 148 22.50 12.15 25.60
CA LEU A 148 21.77 12.80 26.69
C LEU A 148 22.70 12.89 27.90
N PRO A 149 22.76 14.01 28.63
CA PRO A 149 23.51 14.04 29.88
C PRO A 149 22.77 13.16 30.90
N MET A 150 23.12 11.88 30.95
CA MET A 150 22.96 11.08 32.16
C MET A 150 23.72 11.84 33.24
N GLN A 151 23.01 12.34 34.25
CA GLN A 151 23.66 12.95 35.39
C GLN A 151 24.51 11.85 36.07
N GLU A 152 25.81 12.11 36.18
CA GLU A 152 26.83 11.18 36.68
C GLU A 152 27.46 11.76 37.96
N LYS A 153 27.84 10.89 38.91
CA LYS A 153 28.66 11.21 40.07
C LYS A 153 30.08 10.65 39.93
N ILE A 154 31.06 11.42 40.38
CA ILE A 154 32.48 11.03 40.31
C ILE A 154 32.89 10.31 41.59
N CYS A 155 33.49 9.12 41.45
CA CYS A 155 34.05 8.38 42.58
C CYS A 155 35.24 9.14 43.18
N LYS A 156 35.18 9.46 44.48
CA LYS A 156 36.27 10.18 45.16
C LYS A 156 37.54 9.34 45.37
N ALA A 157 37.45 8.02 45.29
CA ALA A 157 38.59 7.12 45.50
C ALA A 157 39.43 6.92 44.22
N CYS A 158 38.80 6.81 43.04
CA CYS A 158 39.50 6.50 41.79
C CYS A 158 39.17 7.42 40.62
N GLY A 159 38.28 8.40 40.79
CA GLY A 159 37.91 9.37 39.75
C GLY A 159 36.93 8.84 38.69
N TYR A 160 36.46 7.60 38.78
CA TYR A 160 35.55 7.03 37.77
C TYR A 160 34.16 7.69 37.80
N ARG A 161 33.59 7.98 36.62
CA ARG A 161 32.24 8.52 36.48
C ARG A 161 31.21 7.39 36.55
N ASN A 162 30.30 7.49 37.49
CA ASN A 162 29.28 6.48 37.74
C ASN A 162 27.89 7.11 37.56
N PRO A 163 26.87 6.35 37.12
CA PRO A 163 25.51 6.88 37.03
C PRO A 163 24.98 7.27 38.43
N LEU A 164 24.07 8.25 38.50
CA LEU A 164 23.54 8.77 39.78
C LEU A 164 22.98 7.69 40.72
N ASN A 165 22.36 6.64 40.18
CA ASN A 165 21.75 5.56 40.96
C ASN A 165 22.76 4.50 41.46
N ALA A 166 24.05 4.60 41.10
CA ALA A 166 25.05 3.65 41.55
C ALA A 166 25.35 3.80 43.05
N ARG A 167 25.24 2.71 43.82
CA ARG A 167 25.58 2.70 45.25
C ARG A 167 27.08 2.50 45.51
N PHE A 168 27.75 1.80 44.59
CA PHE A 168 29.19 1.50 44.63
C PHE A 168 29.83 1.78 43.27
N CYS A 169 31.13 2.10 43.28
CA CYS A 169 31.91 2.45 42.11
C CYS A 169 32.06 1.23 41.22
N MET A 170 31.62 1.34 39.97
CA MET A 170 31.69 0.26 39.00
C MET A 170 33.12 -0.10 38.58
N ASN A 171 34.10 0.77 38.85
CA ASN A 171 35.51 0.51 38.55
C ASN A 171 36.30 -0.06 39.73
N CYS A 172 36.11 0.46 40.96
CA CYS A 172 36.92 0.05 42.11
C CYS A 172 36.15 -0.50 43.32
N GLY A 173 34.81 -0.60 43.23
CA GLY A 173 33.96 -1.15 44.29
C GLY A 173 33.74 -0.26 45.52
N ASN A 174 34.42 0.89 45.63
CA ASN A 174 34.20 1.82 46.75
C ASN A 174 32.78 2.43 46.73
N PRO A 175 32.17 2.68 47.89
CA PRO A 175 30.90 3.42 47.95
C PRO A 175 31.03 4.83 47.33
N LEU A 176 29.99 5.27 46.63
CA LEU A 176 29.97 6.50 45.83
C LEU A 176 29.23 7.66 46.50
#